data_AF-S4AJQ8-F1
#
_entry.id   AF-S4AJQ8-F1
#
_cell.length_a   1.000
_cell.length_b   1.000
_cell.length_c   1.000
_cell.angle_alpha   90.00
_cell.angle_beta   90.00
_cell.angle_gamma   90.00
#
_symmetry.space_group_name_H-M   'P 1'
#
loop_
_entity.id
_entity.type
_entity.pdbx_description
1 polymer ?
#
loop_
_entity_poly.entity_id
_entity_poly.type
_entity_poly.pdbx_seq_one_letter_code
_entity_poly.pdbx_strand_id
1 'polypeptide(L)'
;MSDHDPHPAGPSRPDPADTSRPADAALNNGRRETPLERADRNFTELLQELRVTQTGVQILFAFLLTLAFTPRFPSLDTVQRATYVTTLLLAVLAAALFTAPAAVHRGLFQRGAKPLIVRVSSRLAGAGLSVLVLALTGSVLLVVDVAATRTGAVFAAAGTLVACGGLWWLLPRAVARAGERAGEVRPADDGDADNDGDGGRDRAPGSGGRSDGLT
;
A
#
# COMPACT_ATOMS: atom_id res chain seq x y z
N MET A 1 11.92 -18.64 -79.18
CA MET A 1 12.55 -19.92 -79.55
C MET A 1 13.97 -19.56 -80.00
N SER A 2 15.01 -19.52 -79.18
CA SER A 2 15.26 -20.08 -77.85
C SER A 2 16.31 -19.20 -77.19
N ASP A 3 16.10 -18.78 -75.94
CA ASP A 3 17.09 -18.03 -75.17
C ASP A 3 18.02 -18.99 -74.45
N HIS A 4 19.30 -18.61 -74.41
CA HIS A 4 20.44 -19.40 -73.95
C HIS A 4 20.74 -19.08 -72.47
N ASP A 5 20.73 -20.14 -71.66
CA ASP A 5 21.40 -20.49 -70.39
C ASP A 5 22.48 -19.56 -69.74
N PRO A 6 22.96 -19.81 -68.49
CA PRO A 6 22.62 -19.05 -67.28
C PRO A 6 23.81 -18.44 -66.50
N HIS A 7 23.58 -17.64 -65.45
CA HIS A 7 24.53 -17.50 -64.34
C HIS A 7 23.83 -17.36 -62.96
N PRO A 8 24.11 -18.24 -61.97
CA PRO A 8 23.48 -18.22 -60.65
C PRO A 8 24.26 -17.33 -59.68
N ALA A 9 23.69 -16.19 -59.27
CA ALA A 9 24.12 -15.49 -58.07
C ALA A 9 23.50 -16.20 -56.85
N GLY A 10 24.36 -16.67 -55.95
CA GLY A 10 24.03 -17.59 -54.86
C GLY A 10 23.00 -17.08 -53.83
N PRO A 11 22.57 -17.97 -52.91
CA PRO A 11 21.65 -17.59 -51.85
C PRO A 11 22.32 -16.63 -50.88
N SER A 12 21.91 -15.36 -50.91
CA SER A 12 22.14 -14.44 -49.80
C SER A 12 21.45 -15.04 -48.57
N ARG A 13 22.25 -15.56 -47.64
CA ARG A 13 21.79 -16.01 -46.32
C ARG A 13 20.97 -14.88 -45.67
N PRO A 14 19.78 -15.17 -45.13
CA PRO A 14 19.14 -14.28 -44.18
C PRO A 14 20.07 -14.11 -42.97
N ASP A 15 20.42 -12.87 -42.69
CA ASP A 15 21.17 -12.48 -41.50
C ASP A 15 20.34 -12.85 -40.23
N PRO A 16 20.87 -13.65 -39.29
CA PRO A 16 20.15 -14.03 -38.07
C PRO A 16 20.10 -12.93 -37.00
N ALA A 17 20.43 -11.67 -37.33
CA ALA A 17 20.63 -10.61 -36.35
C ALA A 17 19.56 -9.49 -36.34
N ASP A 18 18.39 -9.65 -36.96
CA ASP A 18 17.28 -8.72 -36.71
C ASP A 18 16.41 -9.17 -35.52
N THR A 19 17.01 -9.11 -34.32
CA THR A 19 16.28 -9.22 -33.05
C THR A 19 16.12 -7.87 -32.34
N SER A 20 16.38 -6.76 -33.03
CA SER A 20 16.18 -5.42 -32.47
C SER A 20 14.73 -4.97 -32.65
N ARG A 21 13.78 -5.79 -32.18
CA ARG A 21 12.42 -5.30 -31.88
C ARG A 21 12.56 -4.27 -30.76
N PRO A 22 12.11 -3.01 -30.90
CA PRO A 22 12.04 -2.07 -29.79
C PRO A 22 10.89 -2.42 -28.81
N ALA A 23 10.69 -3.71 -28.51
CA ALA A 23 9.66 -4.20 -27.59
C ALA A 23 10.16 -4.20 -26.13
N ASP A 24 11.47 -4.15 -25.93
CA ASP A 24 12.15 -4.22 -24.63
C ASP A 24 12.37 -2.83 -24.02
N ALA A 25 12.26 -1.76 -24.81
CA ALA A 25 12.25 -0.39 -24.31
C ALA A 25 10.91 0.01 -23.66
N ALA A 26 9.82 -0.71 -23.96
CA ALA A 26 8.49 -0.45 -23.40
C ALA A 26 8.25 -1.17 -22.05
N LEU A 27 9.04 -2.20 -21.74
CA LEU A 27 8.92 -2.97 -20.48
C LEU A 27 9.84 -2.46 -19.37
N ASN A 28 10.80 -1.58 -19.70
CA ASN A 28 11.79 -1.05 -18.75
C ASN A 28 11.48 0.39 -18.28
N ASN A 29 10.22 0.82 -18.35
CA ASN A 29 9.74 2.04 -17.69
C ASN A 29 9.53 1.82 -16.17
N GLY A 30 10.39 0.99 -15.56
CA GLY A 30 10.58 0.79 -14.12
C GLY A 30 11.07 2.08 -13.48
N ARG A 31 10.11 2.97 -13.34
CA ARG A 31 10.21 4.40 -13.08
C ARG A 31 11.14 4.71 -11.91
N ARG A 32 12.09 5.62 -12.15
CA ARG A 32 12.77 6.41 -11.10
C ARG A 32 11.74 7.32 -10.42
N GLU A 33 10.81 6.73 -9.68
CA GLU A 33 9.81 7.46 -8.89
C GLU A 33 10.50 8.06 -7.67
N THR A 34 10.37 9.38 -7.49
CA THR A 34 10.91 10.04 -6.29
C THR A 34 10.14 9.59 -5.04
N PRO A 35 10.76 9.53 -3.85
CA PRO A 35 10.05 9.20 -2.60
C PRO A 35 8.81 10.08 -2.36
N LEU A 36 8.84 11.31 -2.89
CA LEU A 36 7.76 12.28 -2.85
C LEU A 36 6.59 11.90 -3.77
N GLU A 37 6.86 11.47 -5.01
CA GLU A 37 5.81 10.99 -5.91
C GLU A 37 5.14 9.71 -5.39
N ARG A 38 5.94 8.80 -4.81
CA ARG A 38 5.40 7.59 -4.19
C ARG A 38 4.47 7.92 -3.02
N ALA A 39 4.86 8.86 -2.16
CA ALA A 39 4.03 9.26 -1.03
C ALA A 39 2.73 9.95 -1.47
N ASP A 40 2.76 10.70 -2.58
CA ASP A 40 1.60 11.36 -3.18
C ASP A 40 0.60 10.34 -3.78
N ARG A 41 1.11 9.30 -4.44
CA ARG A 41 0.30 8.17 -4.93
C ARG A 41 -0.38 7.41 -3.79
N ASN A 42 0.40 6.96 -2.80
CA ASN A 42 -0.13 6.29 -1.61
C ASN A 42 -1.16 7.18 -0.89
N PHE A 43 -0.92 8.49 -0.83
CA PHE A 43 -1.87 9.42 -0.23
C PHE A 43 -3.19 9.51 -1.00
N THR A 44 -3.12 9.52 -2.33
CA THR A 44 -4.31 9.51 -3.20
C THR A 44 -5.11 8.22 -3.04
N GLU A 45 -4.43 7.08 -2.94
CA GLU A 45 -5.05 5.78 -2.63
C GLU A 45 -5.73 5.79 -1.25
N LEU A 46 -5.04 6.29 -0.21
CA LEU A 46 -5.63 6.47 1.12
C LEU A 46 -6.86 7.37 1.10
N LEU A 47 -6.86 8.45 0.32
CA LEU A 47 -8.05 9.31 0.18
C LEU A 47 -9.22 8.58 -0.49
N GLN A 48 -8.94 7.69 -1.44
CA GLN A 48 -9.96 6.86 -2.09
C GLN A 48 -10.54 5.84 -1.10
N GLU A 49 -9.71 5.19 -0.30
CA GLU A 49 -10.14 4.28 0.76
C GLU A 49 -10.94 5.01 1.86
N LEU A 50 -10.47 6.19 2.26
CA LEU A 50 -11.20 7.04 3.21
C LEU A 50 -12.56 7.48 2.69
N ARG A 51 -12.70 7.67 1.38
CA ARG A 51 -13.99 8.01 0.77
C ARG A 51 -15.01 6.88 0.90
N VAL A 52 -14.55 5.61 0.91
CA VAL A 52 -15.42 4.46 1.23
C VAL A 52 -15.89 4.53 2.68
N THR A 53 -15.02 4.91 3.61
CA THR A 53 -15.38 5.07 5.02
C THR A 53 -16.33 6.26 5.23
N GLN A 54 -16.14 7.34 4.46
CA GLN A 54 -16.92 8.56 4.56
C GLN A 54 -18.43 8.34 4.31
N THR A 55 -18.80 7.46 3.39
CA THR A 55 -20.21 7.12 3.16
C THR A 55 -20.84 6.46 4.38
N GLY A 56 -20.09 5.59 5.08
CA GLY A 56 -20.52 4.98 6.33
C GLY A 56 -20.81 6.02 7.42
N VAL A 57 -19.96 7.05 7.55
CA VAL A 57 -20.20 8.16 8.50
C VAL A 57 -21.44 8.95 8.16
N GLN A 58 -21.70 9.20 6.88
CA GLN A 58 -22.89 9.93 6.43
C GLN A 58 -24.17 9.17 6.76
N ILE A 59 -24.20 7.86 6.54
CA ILE A 59 -25.35 7.00 6.86
C ILE A 59 -25.59 7.02 8.38
N LEU A 60 -24.53 6.84 9.18
CA LEU A 60 -24.61 6.92 10.64
C LEU A 60 -25.18 8.26 11.10
N PHE A 61 -24.63 9.35 10.57
CA PHE A 61 -25.06 10.71 10.91
C PHE A 61 -26.53 10.95 10.55
N ALA A 62 -26.95 10.54 9.35
CA ALA A 62 -28.34 10.65 8.90
C ALA A 62 -29.28 9.85 9.81
N PHE A 63 -28.92 8.60 10.16
CA PHE A 63 -29.72 7.77 11.06
C PHE A 63 -29.88 8.41 12.44
N LEU A 64 -28.79 8.92 13.02
CA LEU A 64 -28.84 9.65 14.28
C LEU A 64 -29.70 10.92 14.15
N LEU A 65 -29.58 11.67 13.07
CA LEU A 65 -30.41 12.86 12.87
C LEU A 65 -31.90 12.50 12.78
N THR A 66 -32.24 11.44 12.05
CA THR A 66 -33.62 10.93 11.95
C THR A 66 -34.18 10.54 13.31
N LEU A 67 -33.38 9.89 14.17
CA LEU A 67 -33.82 9.50 15.53
C LEU A 67 -34.34 10.68 16.35
N ALA A 68 -33.75 11.88 16.22
CA ALA A 68 -34.19 13.08 16.96
C ALA A 68 -35.60 13.54 16.59
N PHE A 69 -36.06 13.25 15.36
CA PHE A 69 -37.38 13.64 14.88
C PHE A 69 -38.43 12.55 15.06
N THR A 70 -38.05 11.38 15.61
CA THR A 70 -39.02 10.32 15.88
C THR A 70 -39.91 10.68 17.07
N PRO A 71 -41.21 10.30 17.06
CA PRO A 71 -42.12 10.52 18.20
C PRO A 71 -41.64 9.87 19.51
N ARG A 72 -40.74 8.88 19.44
CA ARG A 72 -40.15 8.20 20.60
C ARG A 72 -39.06 9.06 21.27
N PHE A 73 -38.43 10.02 20.58
CA PHE A 73 -37.31 10.80 21.12
C PHE A 73 -37.62 11.57 22.42
N PRO A 74 -38.79 12.22 22.58
CA PRO A 74 -39.16 12.88 23.83
C PRO A 74 -39.26 11.93 25.03
N SER A 75 -39.52 10.65 24.79
CA SER A 75 -39.69 9.61 25.80
C SER A 75 -38.41 8.83 26.14
N LEU A 76 -37.26 9.26 25.63
CA LEU A 76 -35.95 8.74 26.02
C LEU A 76 -35.55 9.21 27.42
N ASP A 77 -34.90 8.33 28.18
CA ASP A 77 -34.33 8.71 29.46
C ASP A 77 -33.12 9.64 29.31
N THR A 78 -32.67 10.24 30.41
CA THR A 78 -31.55 11.18 30.42
C THR A 78 -30.24 10.57 29.89
N VAL A 79 -29.99 9.29 30.19
CA VAL A 79 -28.76 8.61 29.77
C VAL A 79 -28.79 8.30 28.28
N GLN A 80 -29.94 7.85 27.75
CA GLN A 80 -30.15 7.63 26.33
C GLN A 80 -29.96 8.92 25.54
N ARG A 81 -30.53 10.03 26.03
CA ARG A 81 -30.38 11.34 25.38
C ARG A 81 -28.93 11.83 25.42
N ALA A 82 -28.23 11.68 26.55
CA ALA A 82 -26.81 12.04 26.66
C ALA A 82 -25.93 11.18 25.73
N THR A 83 -26.21 9.86 25.67
CA THR A 83 -25.53 8.91 24.78
C THR A 83 -25.77 9.29 23.32
N TYR A 84 -27.00 9.64 22.96
CA TYR A 84 -27.37 10.12 21.63
C TYR A 84 -26.57 11.36 21.23
N VAL A 85 -26.58 12.42 22.05
CA VAL A 85 -25.87 13.66 21.75
C VAL A 85 -24.36 13.42 21.62
N THR A 86 -23.78 12.65 22.55
CA THR A 86 -22.35 12.30 22.51
C THR A 86 -22.00 11.55 21.24
N THR A 87 -22.82 10.55 20.87
CA THR A 87 -22.61 9.75 19.65
C THR A 87 -22.72 10.62 18.38
N LEU A 88 -23.70 11.52 18.34
CA LEU A 88 -23.87 12.46 17.22
C LEU A 88 -22.65 13.37 17.06
N LEU A 89 -22.14 13.92 18.16
CA LEU A 89 -20.94 14.77 18.14
C LEU A 89 -19.70 13.99 17.71
N LEU A 90 -19.55 12.73 18.15
CA LEU A 90 -18.46 11.86 17.67
C LEU A 90 -18.57 11.59 16.16
N ALA A 91 -19.77 11.33 15.64
CA ALA A 91 -19.97 11.14 14.20
C ALA A 91 -19.59 12.40 13.38
N VAL A 92 -20.00 13.58 13.86
CA VAL A 92 -19.61 14.87 13.24
C VAL A 92 -18.09 15.07 13.29
N LEU A 93 -17.47 14.77 14.44
CA LEU A 93 -16.02 14.88 14.59
C LEU A 93 -15.28 13.91 13.65
N ALA A 94 -15.75 12.67 13.51
CA ALA A 94 -15.19 11.70 12.56
C ALA A 94 -15.29 12.22 11.11
N ALA A 95 -16.45 12.76 10.72
CA ALA A 95 -16.65 13.35 9.39
C ALA A 95 -15.70 14.52 9.13
N ALA A 96 -15.52 15.40 10.13
CA ALA A 96 -14.59 16.53 10.04
C ALA A 96 -13.13 16.05 9.89
N LEU A 97 -12.73 15.04 10.67
CA LEU A 97 -11.39 14.45 10.61
C LEU A 97 -11.10 13.76 9.27
N PHE A 98 -12.08 13.11 8.64
CA PHE A 98 -11.91 12.53 7.30
C PHE A 98 -11.91 13.57 6.17
N THR A 99 -12.58 14.70 6.38
CA THR A 99 -12.55 15.82 5.42
C THR A 99 -11.22 16.58 5.46
N ALA A 100 -10.57 16.62 6.63
CA ALA A 100 -9.36 17.40 6.86
C ALA A 100 -8.17 17.03 5.95
N PRO A 101 -7.81 15.76 5.70
CA PRO A 101 -6.75 15.37 4.76
C PRO A 101 -6.91 15.98 3.36
N ALA A 102 -8.12 15.97 2.82
CA ALA A 102 -8.40 16.55 1.50
C ALA A 102 -8.23 18.08 1.50
N ALA A 103 -8.62 18.74 2.59
CA ALA A 103 -8.46 20.18 2.76
C ALA A 103 -6.99 20.59 2.94
N VAL A 104 -6.23 19.86 3.76
CA VAL A 104 -4.78 20.07 3.97
C VAL A 104 -4.03 19.86 2.66
N HIS A 105 -4.37 18.82 1.90
CA HIS A 105 -3.79 18.63 0.57
C HIS A 105 -4.08 19.83 -0.33
N ARG A 106 -5.35 20.26 -0.46
CA ARG A 106 -5.72 21.37 -1.34
C ARG A 106 -5.05 22.70 -0.96
N GLY A 107 -4.91 23.00 0.34
CA GLY A 107 -4.35 24.27 0.82
C GLY A 107 -2.83 24.33 0.91
N LEU A 108 -2.17 23.22 1.27
CA LEU A 108 -0.73 23.19 1.56
C LEU A 108 0.12 22.76 0.36
N PHE A 109 -0.49 22.17 -0.68
CA PHE A 109 0.19 21.85 -1.94
C PHE A 109 0.73 23.12 -2.63
N GLN A 110 0.06 24.26 -2.44
CA GLN A 110 0.52 25.57 -2.93
C GLN A 110 1.80 26.07 -2.24
N ARG A 111 2.21 25.47 -1.11
CA ARG A 111 3.36 25.91 -0.29
C ARG A 111 4.55 24.94 -0.32
N GLY A 112 4.53 23.89 -1.15
CA GLY A 112 5.69 23.02 -1.42
C GLY A 112 6.13 22.06 -0.28
N ALA A 113 5.44 22.02 0.86
CA ALA A 113 5.82 21.21 2.03
C ALA A 113 5.24 19.78 2.00
N LYS A 114 5.55 19.01 0.94
CA LYS A 114 5.00 17.67 0.65
C LYS A 114 5.16 16.62 1.78
N PRO A 115 6.28 16.50 2.52
CA PRO A 115 6.44 15.46 3.55
C PRO A 115 5.56 15.67 4.78
N LEU A 116 5.30 16.93 5.16
CA LEU A 116 4.50 17.26 6.33
C LEU A 116 3.02 16.94 6.11
N ILE A 117 2.53 17.16 4.88
CA ILE A 117 1.15 16.89 4.46
C ILE A 117 0.80 15.41 4.68
N VAL A 118 1.65 14.50 4.19
CA VAL A 118 1.40 13.05 4.28
C VAL A 118 1.34 12.59 5.74
N ARG A 119 2.26 13.07 6.59
CA ARG A 119 2.32 12.67 8.00
C ARG A 119 1.13 13.20 8.81
N VAL A 120 0.72 14.45 8.55
CA VAL A 120 -0.46 15.06 9.21
C VAL A 120 -1.74 14.36 8.75
N SER A 121 -1.89 14.14 7.45
CA SER A 121 -3.07 13.47 6.89
C SER A 121 -3.23 12.04 7.38
N SER A 122 -2.14 11.26 7.47
CA SER A 122 -2.18 9.90 8.02
C SER A 122 -2.61 9.88 9.50
N ARG A 123 -2.14 10.84 10.30
CA ARG A 123 -2.59 10.99 11.70
C ARG A 123 -4.05 11.39 11.80
N LEU A 124 -4.52 12.32 10.97
CA LEU A 124 -5.92 12.74 10.92
C LEU A 124 -6.83 11.58 10.51
N ALA A 125 -6.42 10.80 9.51
CA ALA A 125 -7.12 9.60 9.07
C ALA A 125 -7.25 8.58 10.21
N GLY A 126 -6.15 8.23 10.89
CA GLY A 126 -6.16 7.31 12.03
C GLY A 126 -6.97 7.82 13.23
N ALA A 127 -6.89 9.12 13.53
CA ALA A 127 -7.70 9.74 14.57
C ALA A 127 -9.20 9.70 14.22
N GLY A 128 -9.56 10.06 12.99
CA GLY A 128 -10.95 10.02 12.51
C GLY A 128 -11.54 8.61 12.56
N LEU A 129 -10.75 7.60 12.24
CA LEU A 129 -11.13 6.19 12.36
C LEU A 129 -11.39 5.76 13.80
N SER A 130 -10.52 6.20 14.72
CA SER A 130 -10.69 5.90 16.15
C SER A 130 -11.98 6.53 16.69
N VAL A 131 -12.24 7.79 16.32
CA VAL A 131 -13.48 8.49 16.67
C VAL A 131 -14.70 7.82 16.04
N LEU A 132 -14.60 7.35 14.80
CA LEU A 132 -15.68 6.62 14.12
C LEU A 132 -16.04 5.33 14.87
N VAL A 133 -15.05 4.56 15.33
CA VAL A 133 -15.31 3.34 16.12
C VAL A 133 -16.08 3.67 17.40
N LEU A 134 -15.74 4.77 18.08
CA LEU A 134 -16.49 5.24 19.24
C LEU A 134 -17.92 5.65 18.89
N ALA A 135 -18.12 6.34 17.75
CA ALA A 135 -19.45 6.71 17.27
C ALA A 135 -20.31 5.49 16.92
N LEU A 136 -19.74 4.49 16.24
CA LEU A 136 -20.44 3.23 15.93
C LEU A 136 -20.81 2.47 17.21
N THR A 137 -19.88 2.39 18.15
CA THR A 137 -20.12 1.77 19.46
C THR A 137 -21.24 2.47 20.21
N GLY A 138 -21.20 3.80 20.29
CA GLY A 138 -22.24 4.61 20.94
C GLY A 138 -23.60 4.47 20.26
N SER A 139 -23.62 4.33 18.93
CA SER A 139 -24.84 4.10 18.16
C SER A 139 -25.45 2.72 18.44
N VAL A 140 -24.64 1.66 18.47
CA VAL A 140 -25.10 0.31 18.84
C VAL A 140 -25.60 0.28 20.28
N LEU A 141 -24.85 0.89 21.21
CA LEU A 141 -25.25 1.04 22.61
C LEU A 141 -26.64 1.69 22.70
N LEU A 142 -26.82 2.84 22.03
CA LEU A 142 -28.09 3.56 22.05
C LEU A 142 -29.23 2.72 21.46
N VAL A 143 -29.04 2.13 20.28
CA VAL A 143 -30.08 1.37 19.59
C VAL A 143 -30.53 0.17 20.42
N VAL A 144 -29.58 -0.59 20.97
CA VAL A 144 -29.90 -1.77 21.79
C VAL A 144 -30.51 -1.37 23.13
N ASP A 145 -30.06 -0.28 23.75
CA ASP A 145 -30.66 0.22 25.01
C ASP A 145 -32.11 0.69 24.81
N VAL A 146 -32.39 1.33 23.68
CA VAL A 146 -33.75 1.77 23.32
C VAL A 146 -34.66 0.61 22.91
N ALA A 147 -34.12 -0.39 22.20
CA ALA A 147 -34.91 -1.48 21.63
C ALA A 147 -35.07 -2.70 22.57
N ALA A 148 -34.14 -2.90 23.51
CA ALA A 148 -34.10 -4.08 24.35
C ALA A 148 -33.83 -3.73 25.81
N THR A 149 -32.61 -3.98 26.30
CA THR A 149 -32.23 -3.76 27.69
C THR A 149 -30.86 -3.13 27.80
N ARG A 150 -30.65 -2.37 28.87
CA ARG A 150 -29.37 -1.71 29.16
C ARG A 150 -28.21 -2.69 29.30
N THR A 151 -28.45 -3.85 29.90
CA THR A 151 -27.45 -4.91 30.01
C THR A 151 -27.06 -5.47 28.64
N GLY A 152 -28.05 -5.75 27.78
CA GLY A 152 -27.80 -6.18 26.40
C GLY A 152 -27.04 -5.13 25.59
N ALA A 153 -27.33 -3.85 25.83
CA ALA A 153 -26.66 -2.73 25.18
C ALA A 153 -25.17 -2.67 25.52
N VAL A 154 -24.81 -2.87 26.79
CA VAL A 154 -23.40 -2.90 27.23
C VAL A 154 -22.64 -4.05 26.57
N PHE A 155 -23.23 -5.26 26.51
CA PHE A 155 -22.60 -6.39 25.83
C PHE A 155 -22.45 -6.17 24.32
N ALA A 156 -23.48 -5.60 23.67
CA ALA A 156 -23.42 -5.26 22.26
C ALA A 156 -22.32 -4.22 21.98
N ALA A 157 -22.25 -3.15 22.79
CA ALA A 157 -21.23 -2.12 22.68
C ALA A 157 -19.81 -2.66 22.91
N ALA A 158 -19.62 -3.52 23.93
CA ALA A 158 -18.36 -4.20 24.18
C ALA A 158 -17.98 -5.10 22.99
N GLY A 159 -18.93 -5.86 22.46
CA GLY A 159 -18.75 -6.68 21.27
C GLY A 159 -18.36 -5.85 20.04
N THR A 160 -19.00 -4.70 19.82
CA THR A 160 -18.66 -3.76 18.75
C THR A 160 -17.25 -3.21 18.92
N LEU A 161 -16.86 -2.78 20.12
CA LEU A 161 -15.49 -2.31 20.40
C LEU A 161 -14.45 -3.40 20.15
N VAL A 162 -14.70 -4.62 20.62
CA VAL A 162 -13.79 -5.74 20.42
C VAL A 162 -13.73 -6.15 18.94
N ALA A 163 -14.85 -6.17 18.22
CA ALA A 163 -14.87 -6.50 16.81
C ALA A 163 -14.16 -5.43 15.97
N CYS A 164 -14.51 -4.15 16.15
CA CYS A 164 -13.89 -3.04 15.43
C CYS A 164 -12.42 -2.87 15.81
N GLY A 165 -12.11 -2.82 17.11
CA GLY A 165 -10.75 -2.71 17.62
C GLY A 165 -9.90 -3.93 17.24
N GLY A 166 -10.48 -5.13 17.34
CA GLY A 166 -9.88 -6.39 16.91
C GLY A 166 -9.56 -6.38 15.43
N LEU A 167 -10.52 -6.09 14.55
CA LEU A 167 -10.29 -5.99 13.11
C LEU A 167 -9.20 -4.96 12.80
N TRP A 168 -9.23 -3.81 13.48
CA TRP A 168 -8.25 -2.74 13.28
C TRP A 168 -6.85 -3.05 13.81
N TRP A 169 -6.73 -3.84 14.87
CA TRP A 169 -5.44 -4.18 15.50
C TRP A 169 -4.88 -5.52 15.04
N LEU A 170 -5.74 -6.48 14.66
CA LEU A 170 -5.35 -7.78 14.11
C LEU A 170 -4.97 -7.67 12.65
N LEU A 171 -5.72 -6.97 11.78
CA LEU A 171 -5.35 -6.89 10.36
C LEU A 171 -3.92 -6.38 10.13
N PRO A 172 -3.54 -5.18 10.63
CA PRO A 172 -2.20 -4.67 10.38
C PRO A 172 -1.13 -5.56 11.00
N ARG A 173 -1.39 -6.20 12.14
CA ARG A 173 -0.44 -7.15 12.75
C ARG A 173 -0.35 -8.49 12.00
N ALA A 174 -1.45 -8.98 11.44
CA ALA A 174 -1.47 -10.21 10.65
C ALA A 174 -0.76 -10.01 9.31
N VAL A 175 -0.99 -8.86 8.67
CA VAL A 175 -0.34 -8.47 7.41
C VAL A 175 1.17 -8.21 7.64
N ALA A 176 1.54 -7.50 8.71
CA ALA A 176 2.95 -7.30 9.05
C ALA A 176 3.71 -8.62 9.27
N ARG A 177 3.11 -9.57 10.01
CA ARG A 177 3.71 -10.90 10.24
C ARG A 177 3.77 -11.77 8.99
N ALA A 178 2.85 -11.59 8.03
CA ALA A 178 2.88 -12.31 6.76
C ALA A 178 4.02 -11.80 5.86
N GLY A 179 4.34 -10.51 5.90
CA GLY A 179 5.48 -9.92 5.19
C GLY A 179 6.84 -10.41 5.71
N GLU A 180 7.00 -10.55 7.03
CA GLU A 180 8.23 -11.08 7.64
C GLU A 180 8.52 -12.53 7.23
N ARG A 181 7.48 -13.37 7.10
CA ARG A 181 7.61 -14.78 6.67
C ARG A 181 7.94 -14.94 5.19
N ALA A 182 7.54 -13.99 4.35
CA ALA A 182 7.86 -13.99 2.92
C ALA A 182 9.28 -13.47 2.62
N GLY A 183 9.86 -12.67 3.54
CA GLY A 183 11.26 -12.23 3.47
C GLY A 183 12.27 -13.29 3.95
N GLU A 184 11.81 -14.30 4.69
CA GLU A 184 12.62 -15.41 5.20
C GLU A 184 12.63 -16.62 4.23
N VAL A 185 12.58 -16.40 2.92
CA VAL A 185 12.90 -17.44 1.94
C VAL A 185 14.39 -17.30 1.59
N ARG A 186 15.18 -17.94 2.46
CA ARG A 186 16.58 -18.39 2.39
C ARG A 186 17.39 -17.96 1.15
N PRO A 187 18.54 -17.27 1.33
CA PRO A 187 19.56 -17.16 0.28
C PRO A 187 19.86 -18.57 -0.23
N ALA A 188 19.75 -18.77 -1.54
CA ALA A 188 20.37 -19.91 -2.15
C ALA A 188 21.85 -19.86 -1.77
N ASP A 189 22.30 -20.94 -1.16
CA ASP A 189 23.69 -21.24 -0.86
C ASP A 189 24.45 -21.28 -2.19
N ASP A 190 24.85 -20.10 -2.68
CA ASP A 190 25.88 -19.97 -3.70
C ASP A 190 27.19 -20.28 -3.00
N GLY A 191 27.49 -21.58 -2.92
CA GLY A 191 28.77 -22.11 -2.51
C GLY A 191 29.85 -21.61 -3.47
N ASP A 192 30.35 -20.41 -3.20
CA ASP A 192 31.60 -19.89 -3.71
C ASP A 192 32.72 -20.61 -2.95
N ALA A 193 33.09 -21.78 -3.47
CA ALA A 193 34.34 -22.44 -3.13
C ALA A 193 35.40 -22.02 -4.16
N ASP A 194 35.81 -20.77 -4.11
CA ASP A 194 37.05 -20.32 -4.73
C ASP A 194 37.84 -19.51 -3.70
N ASN A 195 38.87 -20.14 -3.11
CA ASN A 195 40.10 -19.43 -2.74
C ASN A 195 41.24 -20.41 -2.36
N ASP A 196 42.19 -20.49 -3.29
CA ASP A 196 43.65 -20.40 -3.11
C ASP A 196 44.42 -21.31 -2.13
N GLY A 197 45.38 -22.03 -2.74
CA GLY A 197 46.66 -22.45 -2.16
C GLY A 197 47.55 -23.01 -3.29
N ASP A 198 48.36 -22.18 -3.93
CA ASP A 198 49.80 -21.99 -3.65
C ASP A 198 50.75 -22.95 -4.42
N GLY A 199 51.76 -22.35 -5.05
CA GLY A 199 53.07 -22.97 -5.29
C GLY A 199 53.39 -23.50 -6.69
N GLY A 200 54.10 -22.71 -7.51
CA GLY A 200 54.90 -23.29 -8.62
C GLY A 200 55.20 -22.38 -9.80
N ARG A 201 55.98 -21.32 -9.60
CA ARG A 201 56.63 -20.58 -10.70
C ARG A 201 57.91 -21.29 -11.12
N ASP A 202 57.89 -22.01 -12.23
CA ASP A 202 59.12 -22.44 -12.90
C ASP A 202 59.53 -21.41 -13.97
N ARG A 203 60.50 -20.59 -13.59
CA ARG A 203 61.42 -19.90 -14.51
C ARG A 203 62.65 -20.80 -14.70
N ALA A 204 62.99 -21.10 -15.93
CA ALA A 204 64.36 -21.47 -16.31
C ALA A 204 64.80 -20.64 -17.54
N PRO A 205 65.87 -19.85 -17.45
CA PRO A 205 66.59 -19.34 -18.60
C PRO A 205 67.78 -20.26 -18.89
N GLY A 206 67.82 -20.86 -20.08
CA GLY A 206 68.90 -21.74 -20.54
C GLY A 206 69.50 -21.24 -21.85
N SER A 207 70.77 -20.90 -21.79
CA SER A 207 71.62 -20.26 -22.80
C SER A 207 72.01 -21.12 -23.99
N GLY A 208 72.16 -20.47 -25.16
CA GLY A 208 73.37 -20.56 -26.00
C GLY A 208 73.61 -21.83 -26.84
N GLY A 209 73.47 -21.70 -28.16
CA GLY A 209 73.89 -22.73 -29.11
C GLY A 209 74.01 -22.18 -30.53
N ARG A 210 75.13 -21.52 -30.79
CA ARG A 210 75.62 -21.05 -32.09
C ARG A 210 75.96 -22.25 -32.97
N SER A 211 75.51 -22.28 -34.22
CA SER A 211 76.18 -23.05 -35.28
C SER A 211 75.93 -22.40 -36.63
N ASP A 212 77.02 -21.85 -37.14
CA ASP A 212 77.25 -21.39 -38.51
C ASP A 212 77.17 -22.56 -39.52
N GLY A 213 76.94 -22.25 -40.80
CA GLY A 213 77.50 -23.04 -41.91
C GLY A 213 76.58 -23.35 -43.10
N LEU A 214 76.93 -22.73 -44.26
CA LEU A 214 76.98 -23.24 -45.64
C LEU A 214 76.25 -24.59 -45.91
N THR A 215 75.39 -24.76 -46.91
CA THR A 215 75.49 -24.45 -48.36
C THR A 215 74.12 -24.49 -49.01
#